data_AF-A0A935P525-F1
#
_entry.id   AF-A0A935P525-F1
#
_cell.length_a   1.000
_cell.length_b   1.000
_cell.length_c   1.000
_cell.angle_alpha   90.00
_cell.angle_beta   90.00
_cell.angle_gamma   90.00
#
_symmetry.space_group_name_H-M   'P 1'
#
loop_
_entity.id
_entity.type
_entity.pdbx_description
1 polymer ?
#
loop_
_entity_poly.entity_id
_entity_poly.type
_entity_poly.pdbx_seq_one_letter_code
_entity_poly.pdbx_strand_id
1 'polypeptide(L)'
;MAPIETFKSWTETMRADVDALKAVVEASAAELPARKLAAGALSYLVSRMDLVPDWNAGIGFADDVMVLRVAAQLIQNHDTGDLPTSATVALGRMANEADVVSAFLGAALFEKFRAHVSKLTDQVVRARTPGVIVDDDAARAALWREVNDELTKTTTVVIGDVADAEVRLKAYLAHKLA
;
A
#
# COMPACT_ATOMS: atom_id res chain seq x y z
N MET A 1 -19.49 8.11 5.54
CA MET A 1 -18.54 7.56 6.51
C MET A 1 -17.34 8.48 6.55
N ALA A 2 -16.75 8.74 7.71
CA ALA A 2 -15.56 9.57 7.77
C ALA A 2 -14.39 8.88 7.02
N PRO A 3 -13.52 9.62 6.32
CA PRO A 3 -12.34 9.06 5.65
C PRO A 3 -11.53 8.07 6.52
N ILE A 4 -11.23 8.41 7.78
CA ILE A 4 -10.43 7.52 8.64
C ILE A 4 -11.15 6.21 9.00
N GLU A 5 -12.48 6.22 9.12
CA GLU A 5 -13.27 5.01 9.32
C GLU A 5 -13.28 4.14 8.06
N THR A 6 -13.28 4.79 6.89
CA THR A 6 -13.12 4.12 5.59
C THR A 6 -11.77 3.43 5.52
N PHE A 7 -10.70 4.13 5.88
CA PHE A 7 -9.35 3.56 5.91
C PHE A 7 -9.28 2.39 6.89
N LYS A 8 -9.94 2.50 8.04
CA LYS A 8 -10.01 1.39 9.00
C LYS A 8 -10.67 0.16 8.39
N SER A 9 -11.80 0.31 7.68
CA SER A 9 -12.48 -0.82 7.04
C SER A 9 -11.62 -1.56 6.01
N TRP A 10 -10.66 -0.86 5.38
CA TRP A 10 -9.71 -1.46 4.45
C TRP A 10 -8.75 -2.46 5.09
N THR A 11 -8.53 -2.37 6.40
CA THR A 11 -7.75 -3.37 7.14
C THR A 11 -8.42 -4.75 7.12
N GLU A 12 -9.74 -4.81 6.97
CA GLU A 12 -10.51 -6.06 6.90
C GLU A 12 -10.24 -6.81 5.59
N THR A 13 -9.89 -6.09 4.53
CA THR A 13 -9.58 -6.65 3.22
C THR A 13 -8.08 -6.81 2.94
N MET A 14 -7.23 -6.44 3.91
CA MET A 14 -5.78 -6.35 3.74
C MET A 14 -5.16 -7.63 3.17
N ARG A 15 -5.65 -8.80 3.59
CA ARG A 15 -5.16 -10.09 3.07
C ARG A 15 -5.43 -10.24 1.57
N ALA A 16 -6.65 -9.95 1.11
CA ALA A 16 -7.00 -10.02 -0.29
C ALA A 16 -6.23 -8.98 -1.12
N ASP A 17 -6.00 -7.80 -0.56
CA ASP A 17 -5.23 -6.72 -1.20
C ASP A 17 -3.77 -7.10 -1.41
N VAL A 18 -3.15 -7.66 -0.36
CA VAL A 18 -1.81 -8.22 -0.44
C VAL A 18 -1.74 -9.32 -1.48
N ASP A 19 -2.63 -10.31 -1.43
CA ASP A 19 -2.59 -11.45 -2.35
C ASP A 19 -2.78 -11.02 -3.82
N ALA A 20 -3.58 -9.98 -4.07
CA ALA A 20 -3.71 -9.40 -5.40
C ALA A 20 -2.41 -8.77 -5.90
N LEU A 21 -1.69 -8.03 -5.05
CA LEU A 21 -0.37 -7.48 -5.41
C LEU A 21 0.68 -8.59 -5.56
N LYS A 22 0.63 -9.67 -4.77
CA LYS A 22 1.50 -10.84 -4.97
C LYS A 22 1.31 -11.44 -6.36
N ALA A 23 0.05 -11.58 -6.79
CA ALA A 23 -0.27 -12.08 -8.13
C ALA A 23 0.32 -11.19 -9.23
N VAL A 24 0.31 -9.85 -9.07
CA VAL A 24 0.98 -8.94 -10.01
C VAL A 24 2.49 -9.19 -10.05
N VAL A 25 3.15 -9.34 -8.90
CA VAL A 25 4.61 -9.61 -8.87
C VAL A 25 4.95 -10.91 -9.59
N GLU A 26 4.11 -11.95 -9.43
CA GLU A 26 4.32 -13.29 -10.00
C GLU A 26 3.90 -13.42 -11.46
N ALA A 27 3.08 -12.50 -11.98
CA ALA A 27 2.64 -12.48 -13.37
C ALA A 27 3.79 -12.14 -14.31
N SER A 28 4.42 -13.16 -14.90
CA SER A 28 5.53 -12.99 -15.86
C SER A 28 5.14 -12.24 -17.13
N ALA A 29 3.85 -12.23 -17.47
CA ALA A 29 3.28 -11.48 -18.59
C ALA A 29 2.99 -10.01 -18.26
N ALA A 30 2.99 -9.61 -16.98
CA ALA A 30 2.81 -8.22 -16.59
C ALA A 30 4.04 -7.37 -16.93
N GLU A 31 3.82 -6.10 -17.27
CA GLU A 31 4.92 -5.17 -17.50
C GLU A 31 5.78 -4.99 -16.24
N LEU A 32 7.10 -4.87 -16.44
CA LEU A 32 8.05 -4.70 -15.34
C LEU A 32 7.69 -3.54 -14.38
N PRO A 33 7.24 -2.35 -14.84
CA PRO A 33 6.79 -1.29 -13.95
C PRO A 33 5.65 -1.71 -13.01
N ALA A 34 4.64 -2.45 -13.50
CA ALA A 34 3.55 -2.96 -12.68
C ALA A 34 4.06 -3.89 -11.58
N ARG A 35 4.94 -4.83 -11.97
CA ARG A 35 5.57 -5.80 -11.04
C ARG A 35 6.41 -5.10 -9.98
N LYS A 36 7.20 -4.09 -10.37
CA LYS A 36 8.00 -3.28 -9.43
C LYS A 36 7.13 -2.44 -8.49
N LEU A 37 6.03 -1.86 -8.97
CA LEU A 37 5.08 -1.10 -8.14
C LEU A 37 4.46 -2.01 -7.06
N ALA A 38 3.99 -3.19 -7.46
CA ALA A 38 3.43 -4.16 -6.52
C ALA A 38 4.47 -4.64 -5.50
N ALA A 39 5.69 -4.99 -5.94
CA ALA A 39 6.77 -5.40 -5.05
C ALA A 39 7.22 -4.26 -4.11
N GLY A 40 7.23 -3.01 -4.57
CA GLY A 40 7.54 -1.83 -3.75
C GLY A 40 6.49 -1.58 -2.68
N ALA A 41 5.20 -1.65 -3.03
CA ALA A 41 4.10 -1.51 -2.07
C ALA A 41 4.11 -2.61 -1.01
N LEU A 42 4.37 -3.86 -1.39
CA LEU A 42 4.49 -4.97 -0.43
C LEU A 42 5.75 -4.85 0.45
N SER A 43 6.84 -4.32 -0.10
CA SER A 43 8.06 -4.05 0.67
C SER A 43 7.85 -2.92 1.69
N TYR A 44 7.01 -1.93 1.38
CA TYR A 44 6.68 -0.84 2.30
C TYR A 44 6.11 -1.37 3.62
N LEU A 45 5.15 -2.30 3.55
CA LEU A 45 4.49 -2.93 4.71
C LEU A 45 5.47 -3.56 5.72
N VAL A 46 6.66 -3.98 5.27
CA VAL A 46 7.66 -4.64 6.13
C VAL A 46 8.88 -3.77 6.44
N SER A 47 8.88 -2.53 5.93
CA SER A 47 10.01 -1.60 6.00
C SER A 47 10.17 -0.93 7.36
N ARG A 48 9.09 -0.85 8.16
CA ARG A 48 9.05 -0.13 9.46
C ARG A 48 9.40 1.36 9.33
N MET A 49 9.48 1.89 8.11
CA MET A 49 9.73 3.30 7.82
C MET A 49 8.42 3.97 7.42
N ASP A 50 7.48 3.93 8.34
CA ASP A 50 6.13 4.39 8.08
C ASP A 50 6.11 5.92 7.98
N LEU A 51 5.30 6.43 7.05
CA LEU A 51 4.96 7.85 7.00
C LEU A 51 4.26 8.26 8.29
N VAL A 52 3.52 7.32 8.89
CA VAL A 52 2.82 7.52 10.15
C VAL A 52 3.28 6.44 11.13
N PRO A 53 3.99 6.79 12.22
CA PRO A 53 4.51 5.77 13.13
C PRO A 53 3.40 4.89 13.75
N ASP A 54 3.62 3.58 13.77
CA ASP A 54 2.73 2.56 14.37
C ASP A 54 2.21 2.90 15.77
N TRP A 55 3.04 3.54 16.61
CA TRP A 55 2.67 3.89 18.00
C TRP A 55 1.75 5.11 18.09
N ASN A 56 1.45 5.77 16.97
CA ASN A 56 0.53 6.89 16.96
C ASN A 56 -0.91 6.38 16.98
N ALA A 57 -1.48 6.37 18.18
CA ALA A 57 -2.79 5.80 18.48
C ALA A 57 -3.87 6.24 17.47
N GLY A 58 -4.45 5.24 16.80
CA GLY A 58 -5.61 5.38 15.93
C GLY A 58 -5.32 5.81 14.49
N ILE A 59 -4.07 6.02 14.07
CA ILE A 59 -3.76 6.43 12.67
C ILE A 59 -2.59 5.71 12.01
N GLY A 60 -1.74 4.99 12.77
CA GLY A 60 -0.58 4.28 12.23
C GLY A 60 -0.90 3.23 11.16
N PHE A 61 -2.12 2.69 11.14
CA PHE A 61 -2.54 1.73 10.10
C PHE A 61 -2.82 2.38 8.73
N ALA A 62 -3.05 3.70 8.72
CA ALA A 62 -3.71 4.36 7.61
C ALA A 62 -2.79 4.51 6.38
N ASP A 63 -1.49 4.72 6.60
CA ASP A 63 -0.55 4.89 5.50
C ASP A 63 -0.36 3.60 4.71
N ASP A 64 -0.23 2.45 5.39
CA ASP A 64 -0.14 1.13 4.75
C ASP A 64 -1.32 0.89 3.81
N VAL A 65 -2.56 1.00 4.33
CA VAL A 65 -3.74 0.78 3.50
C VAL A 65 -3.79 1.77 2.34
N MET A 66 -3.47 3.05 2.57
CA MET A 66 -3.44 4.08 1.53
C MET A 66 -2.39 3.80 0.44
N VAL A 67 -1.19 3.33 0.82
CA VAL A 67 -0.11 2.96 -0.11
C VAL A 67 -0.58 1.87 -1.05
N LEU A 68 -1.26 0.83 -0.56
CA LEU A 68 -1.76 -0.25 -1.42
C LEU A 68 -2.77 0.25 -2.46
N ARG A 69 -3.68 1.18 -2.08
CA ARG A 69 -4.68 1.75 -3.01
C ARG A 69 -4.03 2.59 -4.09
N VAL A 70 -3.11 3.47 -3.70
CA VAL A 70 -2.41 4.34 -4.66
C VAL A 70 -1.47 3.53 -5.55
N ALA A 71 -0.83 2.48 -5.03
CA ALA A 71 -0.06 1.54 -5.83
C ALA A 71 -0.93 0.83 -6.86
N ALA A 72 -2.12 0.33 -6.46
CA ALA A 72 -3.08 -0.27 -7.39
C ALA A 72 -3.53 0.70 -8.48
N GLN A 73 -3.80 1.97 -8.14
CA GLN A 73 -4.14 3.01 -9.12
C GLN A 73 -3.00 3.28 -10.10
N LEU A 74 -1.74 3.24 -9.63
CA LEU A 74 -0.57 3.38 -10.51
C LEU A 74 -0.42 2.17 -11.44
N ILE A 75 -0.60 0.95 -10.90
CA ILE A 75 -0.53 -0.33 -11.64
C ILE A 75 -1.55 -0.38 -12.77
N GLN A 76 -2.75 0.20 -12.62
CA GLN A 76 -3.76 0.24 -13.69
C GLN A 76 -3.32 0.94 -14.99
N ASN A 77 -2.23 1.72 -14.95
CA ASN A 77 -1.67 2.35 -16.15
C ASN A 77 -0.74 1.42 -16.95
N HIS A 78 -0.62 0.17 -16.52
CA HIS A 78 0.26 -0.84 -17.10
C HIS A 78 -0.51 -2.12 -17.41
N ASP A 79 -0.04 -2.88 -18.39
CA ASP A 79 -0.56 -4.22 -18.63
C ASP A 79 -0.11 -5.17 -17.50
N THR A 80 -1.08 -5.88 -16.92
CA THR A 80 -0.84 -6.85 -15.84
C THR A 80 -0.94 -8.30 -16.31
N GLY A 81 -1.17 -8.50 -17.62
CA GLY A 81 -1.42 -9.82 -18.20
C GLY A 81 -2.66 -10.48 -17.61
N ASP A 82 -2.69 -11.81 -17.67
CA ASP A 82 -3.79 -12.60 -17.13
C ASP A 82 -3.60 -12.85 -15.63
N LEU A 83 -4.30 -12.07 -14.82
CA LEU A 83 -4.38 -12.29 -13.37
C LEU A 83 -5.59 -13.18 -13.01
N PRO A 84 -5.54 -13.92 -11.89
CA PRO A 84 -6.74 -14.54 -11.33
C PRO A 84 -7.88 -13.52 -11.16
N THR A 85 -9.12 -13.97 -11.36
CA THR A 85 -10.30 -13.08 -11.25
C THR A 85 -10.37 -12.38 -9.89
N SER A 86 -10.04 -13.07 -8.81
CA SER A 86 -9.99 -12.48 -7.46
C SER A 86 -8.99 -11.34 -7.34
N ALA A 87 -7.79 -11.50 -7.91
CA ALA A 87 -6.76 -10.47 -7.93
C ALA A 87 -7.19 -9.26 -8.79
N THR A 88 -7.79 -9.53 -9.95
CA THR A 88 -8.32 -8.47 -10.84
C THR A 88 -9.40 -7.63 -10.13
N VAL A 89 -10.34 -8.29 -9.45
CA VAL A 89 -11.41 -7.61 -8.69
C VAL A 89 -10.82 -6.78 -7.55
N ALA A 90 -9.88 -7.33 -6.78
CA ALA A 90 -9.25 -6.63 -5.67
C ALA A 90 -8.43 -5.42 -6.13
N LEU A 91 -7.64 -5.55 -7.20
CA LEU A 91 -6.87 -4.45 -7.80
C LEU A 91 -7.79 -3.33 -8.32
N GLY A 92 -8.85 -3.70 -9.04
CA GLY A 92 -9.84 -2.73 -9.53
C GLY A 92 -10.51 -1.97 -8.40
N ARG A 93 -10.89 -2.68 -7.32
CA ARG A 93 -11.45 -2.05 -6.11
C ARG A 93 -10.45 -1.11 -5.45
N MET A 94 -9.23 -1.56 -5.17
CA MET A 94 -8.20 -0.75 -4.51
C MET A 94 -7.87 0.53 -5.30
N ALA A 95 -7.78 0.42 -6.62
CA ALA A 95 -7.51 1.58 -7.46
C ALA A 95 -8.64 2.62 -7.42
N ASN A 96 -9.90 2.18 -7.41
CA ASN A 96 -11.05 3.08 -7.23
C ASN A 96 -11.08 3.69 -5.82
N GLU A 97 -10.73 2.90 -4.79
CA GLU A 97 -10.63 3.39 -3.41
C GLU A 97 -9.56 4.49 -3.23
N ALA A 98 -8.57 4.58 -4.13
CA ALA A 98 -7.57 5.65 -4.12
C ALA A 98 -8.19 7.05 -4.29
N ASP A 99 -9.37 7.17 -4.89
CA ASP A 99 -10.10 8.45 -5.00
C ASP A 99 -10.52 8.97 -3.63
N VAL A 100 -10.80 8.09 -2.66
CA VAL A 100 -11.08 8.48 -1.27
C VAL A 100 -9.83 9.07 -0.62
N VAL A 101 -8.65 8.52 -0.93
CA VAL A 101 -7.36 9.06 -0.46
C VAL A 101 -7.11 10.45 -1.07
N SER A 102 -7.38 10.61 -2.36
CA SER A 102 -7.27 11.90 -3.06
C SER A 102 -8.21 12.95 -2.47
N ALA A 103 -9.47 12.61 -2.26
CA ALA A 103 -10.46 13.50 -1.66
C ALA A 103 -10.07 13.90 -0.22
N PHE A 104 -9.52 12.97 0.56
CA PHE A 104 -9.04 13.24 1.91
C PHE A 104 -7.84 14.18 1.93
N LEU A 105 -6.79 13.90 1.16
CA LEU A 105 -5.55 14.69 1.18
C LEU A 105 -5.68 16.03 0.43
N GLY A 106 -6.58 16.10 -0.55
CA GLY A 106 -6.64 17.19 -1.53
C GLY A 106 -5.53 17.05 -2.57
N ALA A 107 -5.75 17.65 -3.75
CA ALA A 107 -4.93 17.43 -4.95
C ALA A 107 -3.42 17.61 -4.71
N ALA A 108 -3.00 18.72 -4.08
CA ALA A 108 -1.57 19.02 -3.92
C ALA A 108 -0.84 17.99 -3.03
N LEU A 109 -1.45 17.57 -1.92
CA LEU A 109 -0.84 16.59 -1.02
C LEU A 109 -0.98 15.17 -1.58
N PHE A 110 -2.07 14.87 -2.27
CA PHE A 110 -2.24 13.59 -2.96
C PHE A 110 -1.18 13.37 -4.03
N GLU A 111 -0.86 14.39 -4.85
CA GLU A 111 0.20 14.26 -5.87
C GLU A 111 1.57 13.96 -5.23
N LYS A 112 1.87 14.59 -4.10
CA LYS A 112 3.10 14.28 -3.34
C LYS A 112 3.09 12.85 -2.79
N PHE A 113 1.96 12.39 -2.27
CA PHE A 113 1.81 11.02 -1.78
C PHE A 113 1.92 10.00 -2.92
N ARG A 114 1.27 10.25 -4.06
CA ARG A 114 1.38 9.44 -5.28
C ARG A 114 2.81 9.38 -5.80
N ALA A 115 3.53 10.51 -5.81
CA ALA A 115 4.94 10.57 -6.18
C ALA A 115 5.85 9.83 -5.18
N HIS A 116 5.48 9.77 -3.90
CA HIS A 116 6.17 8.92 -2.92
C HIS A 116 5.94 7.44 -3.24
N VAL A 117 4.70 7.02 -3.45
CA VAL A 117 4.36 5.63 -3.80
C VAL A 117 5.03 5.18 -5.09
N SER A 118 5.10 6.05 -6.11
CA SER A 118 5.80 5.71 -7.35
C SER A 118 7.31 5.48 -7.15
N LYS A 119 7.94 6.13 -6.18
CA LYS A 119 9.38 5.97 -5.88
C LYS A 119 9.68 4.68 -5.10
N LEU A 120 8.67 4.01 -4.55
CA LEU A 120 8.86 2.73 -3.87
C LEU A 120 9.49 1.68 -4.79
N THR A 121 9.34 1.82 -6.11
CA THR A 121 9.95 0.93 -7.12
C THR A 121 11.47 0.82 -7.03
N ASP A 122 12.13 1.80 -6.40
CA ASP A 122 13.59 1.85 -6.29
C ASP A 122 14.08 1.83 -4.84
N GLN A 123 13.16 1.72 -3.86
CA GLN A 123 13.50 1.71 -2.46
C GLN A 123 14.11 0.37 -2.04
N VAL A 124 15.22 0.44 -1.30
CA VAL A 124 15.85 -0.75 -0.70
C VAL A 124 15.19 -1.02 0.65
N VAL A 125 14.56 -2.18 0.80
CA VAL A 125 14.02 -2.66 2.08
C VAL A 125 14.67 -4.00 2.39
N ARG A 126 15.27 -4.12 3.59
CA ARG A 126 15.94 -5.35 4.04
C ARG A 126 16.89 -5.91 2.98
N ALA A 127 17.75 -5.03 2.45
CA ALA A 127 18.74 -5.28 1.41
C ALA A 127 18.20 -5.74 0.04
N ARG A 128 16.90 -5.60 -0.25
CA ARG A 128 16.29 -5.94 -1.54
C ARG A 128 15.63 -4.72 -2.17
N THR A 129 15.79 -4.56 -3.47
CA THR A 129 14.96 -3.65 -4.27
C THR A 129 13.76 -4.41 -4.86
N PRO A 130 12.70 -3.71 -5.28
CA PRO A 130 11.61 -4.33 -6.03
C PRO A 130 12.07 -5.07 -7.28
N GLY A 131 13.10 -4.58 -7.98
CA GLY A 131 13.69 -5.30 -9.11
C GLY A 131 14.25 -6.67 -8.70
N VAL A 132 15.01 -6.73 -7.60
CA VAL A 132 15.52 -8.00 -7.07
C VAL A 132 14.38 -8.94 -6.66
N ILE A 133 13.30 -8.42 -6.06
CA ILE A 133 12.13 -9.23 -5.68
C ILE A 133 11.42 -9.82 -6.91
N VAL A 134 11.36 -9.04 -8.00
CA VAL A 134 10.74 -9.47 -9.25
C VAL A 134 11.58 -10.56 -9.94
N ASP A 135 12.91 -10.44 -9.90
CA ASP A 135 13.83 -11.32 -10.63
C ASP A 135 14.30 -12.55 -9.85
N ASP A 136 14.28 -12.51 -8.52
CA ASP A 136 14.80 -13.57 -7.65
C ASP A 136 13.73 -14.23 -6.78
N ASP A 137 13.52 -15.53 -7.00
CA ASP A 137 12.51 -16.33 -6.31
C ASP A 137 12.74 -16.41 -4.80
N ALA A 138 13.98 -16.42 -4.33
CA ALA A 138 14.30 -16.51 -2.92
C ALA A 138 14.03 -15.18 -2.20
N ALA A 139 14.35 -14.04 -2.83
CA ALA A 139 14.04 -12.71 -2.37
C ALA A 139 12.52 -12.49 -2.28
N ARG A 140 11.78 -12.98 -3.28
CA ARG A 140 10.31 -12.97 -3.31
C ARG A 140 9.70 -13.83 -2.21
N ALA A 141 10.16 -15.08 -2.07
CA ALA A 141 9.69 -15.98 -1.00
C ALA A 141 10.01 -15.45 0.41
N ALA A 142 11.12 -14.74 0.58
CA ALA A 142 11.43 -14.05 1.83
C ALA A 142 10.42 -12.92 2.11
N LEU A 143 10.08 -12.10 1.11
CA LEU A 143 9.08 -11.04 1.27
C LEU A 143 7.70 -11.61 1.60
N TRP A 144 7.30 -12.72 0.97
CA TRP A 144 6.02 -13.38 1.26
C TRP A 144 5.89 -13.81 2.72
N ARG A 145 6.96 -14.36 3.31
CA ARG A 145 6.97 -14.71 4.73
C ARG A 145 6.80 -13.46 5.60
N GLU A 146 7.57 -12.41 5.33
CA GLU A 146 7.55 -11.18 6.13
C GLU A 146 6.19 -10.47 6.06
N VAL A 147 5.59 -10.36 4.87
CA VAL A 147 4.26 -9.77 4.70
C VAL A 147 3.21 -10.64 5.39
N ASN A 148 3.30 -11.96 5.28
CA ASN A 148 2.37 -12.85 5.97
C ASN A 148 2.50 -12.71 7.49
N ASP A 149 3.71 -12.60 8.02
CA ASP A 149 3.94 -12.35 9.44
C ASP A 149 3.33 -11.01 9.86
N GLU A 150 3.46 -9.96 9.05
CA GLU A 150 2.87 -8.65 9.34
C GLU A 150 1.34 -8.69 9.36
N LEU A 151 0.72 -9.43 8.42
CA LEU A 151 -0.73 -9.64 8.42
C LEU A 151 -1.26 -10.39 9.64
N THR A 152 -0.41 -11.11 10.39
CA THR A 152 -0.83 -11.74 11.67
C THR A 152 -0.80 -10.76 12.84
N LYS A 153 -0.04 -9.68 12.73
CA LYS A 153 0.10 -8.66 13.77
C LYS A 153 -0.96 -7.58 13.68
N THR A 154 -1.77 -7.55 12.62
CA THR A 154 -2.83 -6.57 12.43
C THR A 154 -3.79 -6.59 13.63
N THR A 155 -3.64 -5.60 14.50
CA THR A 155 -4.43 -5.47 15.74
C THR A 155 -5.76 -4.77 15.45
N THR A 156 -6.71 -4.91 16.37
CA THR A 156 -7.97 -4.17 16.30
C THR A 156 -7.69 -2.67 16.38
N VAL A 157 -7.96 -1.96 15.29
CA VAL A 157 -7.82 -0.51 15.22
C VAL A 157 -8.92 0.15 16.07
N VAL A 158 -8.51 0.87 17.12
CA VAL A 158 -9.40 1.69 17.95
C VAL A 158 -9.16 3.16 17.62
N ILE A 159 -10.21 3.84 17.17
CA ILE A 159 -10.21 5.28 16.91
C ILE A 159 -11.06 5.92 18.01
N GLY A 160 -10.43 6.68 18.90
CA GLY A 160 -11.12 7.35 20.01
C GLY A 160 -11.90 8.58 19.55
N ASP A 161 -11.22 9.49 18.86
CA ASP A 161 -11.78 10.69 18.25
C ASP A 161 -11.46 10.71 16.75
N VAL A 162 -12.51 10.58 15.94
CA VAL A 162 -12.43 10.49 14.47
C VAL A 162 -11.94 11.81 13.87
N ALA A 163 -12.42 12.95 14.35
CA ALA A 163 -12.07 14.26 13.79
C ALA A 163 -10.61 14.61 14.08
N ASP A 164 -10.17 14.37 15.32
CA ASP A 164 -8.77 14.54 15.71
C ASP A 164 -7.83 13.61 14.93
N ALA A 165 -8.21 12.33 14.76
CA ALA A 165 -7.42 11.37 14.01
C ALA A 165 -7.19 11.82 12.55
N GLU A 166 -8.21 12.37 11.89
CA GLU A 166 -8.09 12.89 10.53
C GLU A 166 -7.16 14.10 10.45
N VAL A 167 -7.28 15.04 11.39
CA VAL A 167 -6.40 16.21 11.46
C VAL A 167 -4.95 15.78 11.67
N ARG A 168 -4.70 14.86 12.59
CA ARG A 168 -3.35 14.32 12.84
C ARG A 168 -2.80 13.62 11.61
N LEU A 169 -3.57 12.73 10.99
CA LEU A 169 -3.12 11.99 9.80
C LEU A 169 -2.70 12.93 8.67
N LYS A 170 -3.52 13.95 8.35
CA LYS A 170 -3.16 14.94 7.34
C LYS A 170 -1.90 15.72 7.72
N ALA A 171 -1.79 16.15 8.97
CA ALA A 171 -0.63 16.92 9.44
C ALA A 171 0.68 16.10 9.33
N TYR A 172 0.64 14.82 9.71
CA TYR A 172 1.79 13.91 9.58
C TYR A 172 2.22 13.75 8.12
N LEU A 173 1.26 13.44 7.24
CA LEU A 173 1.55 13.25 5.81
C LEU A 173 2.07 14.54 5.18
N ALA A 174 1.48 15.70 5.49
CA ALA A 174 1.96 16.99 5.01
C ALA A 174 3.40 17.29 5.45
N HIS A 175 3.77 16.92 6.68
CA HIS A 175 5.13 17.11 7.19
C HIS A 175 6.14 16.14 6.54
N LYS A 176 5.77 14.88 6.34
CA LYS A 176 6.66 13.85 5.79
C LYS A 176 6.86 13.94 4.28
N LEU A 177 5.85 14.44 3.58
CA LEU A 177 5.84 14.61 2.12
C LEU A 177 6.20 16.05 1.70
N ALA A 178 6.65 16.89 2.65
CA ALA A 178 6.99 18.29 2.42
C ALA A 178 8.08 18.46 1.36
#